data_AF-A0A2T9XXN8-F1
#
_entry.id   AF-A0A2T9XXN8-F1
#
_cell.length_a   1.000
_cell.length_b   1.000
_cell.length_c   1.000
_cell.angle_alpha   90.00
_cell.angle_beta   90.00
_cell.angle_gamma   90.00
#
_symmetry.space_group_name_H-M   'P 1'
#
loop_
_entity.id
_entity.type
_entity.pdbx_description
1 polymer ?
#
loop_
_entity_poly.entity_id
_entity_poly.type
_entity_poly.pdbx_seq_one_letter_code
_entity_poly.pdbx_strand_id
1 'polypeptide(L)'
;MAGGINLAQKALKIIEDSAHESDYGVIYSVSGPVVIAENMTGSAMYELVRVGNQELVGEVIRISGDKVTIQVYEETAGLTVGDPVLRTGKPLSVELGPGLC
;
A
#
# COMPACT_ATOMS: atom_id res chain seq x y z
N MET A 1 22.33 4.26 31.21
CA MET A 1 22.23 4.26 29.73
C MET A 1 21.48 2.99 29.29
N ALA A 2 20.15 3.01 29.17
CA ALA A 2 19.38 1.84 28.70
C ALA A 2 17.91 2.15 28.29
N GLY A 3 17.51 3.42 28.14
CA GLY A 3 16.08 3.79 27.99
C GLY A 3 15.60 4.05 26.55
N GLY A 4 16.50 4.24 25.59
CA GLY A 4 16.15 4.70 24.24
C GLY A 4 15.69 3.61 23.26
N ILE A 5 16.14 2.37 23.46
CA ILE A 5 15.94 1.28 22.49
C ILE A 5 14.48 0.75 22.53
N ASN A 6 13.83 0.83 23.68
CA ASN A 6 12.50 0.25 23.89
C ASN A 6 11.37 1.03 23.20
N LEU A 7 11.49 2.35 23.06
CA LEU A 7 10.47 3.20 22.42
C LEU A 7 10.46 3.03 20.90
N ALA A 8 11.63 2.90 20.27
CA ALA A 8 11.73 2.67 18.82
C ALA A 8 11.20 1.29 18.42
N GLN A 9 11.49 0.25 19.22
CA GLN A 9 10.93 -1.09 19.00
C GLN A 9 9.40 -1.13 19.19
N LYS A 10 8.87 -0.33 20.13
CA LYS A 10 7.43 -0.24 20.36
C LYS A 10 6.72 0.53 19.24
N ALA A 11 7.35 1.57 18.67
CA ALA A 11 6.83 2.29 17.52
C ALA A 11 6.80 1.41 16.25
N LEU A 12 7.86 0.63 16.00
CA LEU A 12 7.89 -0.35 14.90
C LEU A 12 6.79 -1.41 15.06
N LYS A 13 6.58 -1.91 16.29
CA LYS A 13 5.54 -2.90 16.58
C LYS A 13 4.11 -2.35 16.48
N ILE A 14 3.89 -1.04 16.69
CA ILE A 14 2.58 -0.39 16.49
C ILE A 14 2.26 -0.25 14.99
N ILE A 15 3.28 -0.11 14.15
CA ILE A 15 3.13 0.00 12.70
C ILE A 15 2.82 -1.36 12.06
N GLU A 16 3.38 -2.46 12.60
CA GLU A 16 3.17 -3.82 12.08
C GLU A 16 1.78 -4.42 12.40
N ASP A 17 1.11 -4.01 13.50
CA ASP A 17 -0.11 -4.69 14.02
C ASP A 17 -1.45 -4.02 13.63
N SER A 18 -1.47 -3.12 12.64
CA SER A 18 -2.68 -2.35 12.27
C SER A 18 -3.39 -2.80 11.00
N ALA A 19 -2.86 -3.78 10.26
CA ALA A 19 -3.51 -4.29 9.04
C ALA A 19 -4.54 -5.35 9.40
N HIS A 20 -5.82 -5.09 9.14
CA HIS A 20 -6.87 -6.10 9.29
C HIS A 20 -6.97 -6.94 8.02
N GLU A 21 -7.43 -8.19 8.13
CA GLU A 21 -7.62 -9.07 6.96
C GLU A 21 -8.56 -8.43 5.91
N SER A 22 -9.48 -7.57 6.34
CA SER A 22 -10.36 -6.76 5.49
C SER A 22 -9.64 -5.68 4.68
N ASP A 23 -8.39 -5.35 4.99
CA ASP A 23 -7.58 -4.37 4.27
C ASP A 23 -6.78 -4.99 3.12
N TYR A 24 -6.89 -6.30 2.91
CA TYR A 24 -6.23 -6.99 1.83
C TYR A 24 -7.18 -7.30 0.67
N GLY A 25 -6.80 -6.88 -0.53
CA GLY A 25 -7.31 -7.39 -1.79
C GLY A 25 -6.28 -8.27 -2.49
N VAL A 26 -6.61 -8.67 -3.72
CA VAL A 26 -5.75 -9.54 -4.54
C VAL A 26 -5.61 -8.98 -5.95
N ILE A 27 -4.44 -9.17 -6.56
CA ILE A 27 -4.21 -8.79 -7.95
C ILE A 27 -5.07 -9.66 -8.86
N TYR A 28 -5.97 -9.03 -9.62
CA TYR A 28 -6.78 -9.66 -10.65
C TYR A 28 -6.08 -9.62 -12.02
N SER A 29 -5.38 -8.54 -12.34
CA SER A 29 -4.69 -8.37 -13.62
C SER A 29 -3.53 -7.37 -13.53
N VAL A 30 -2.51 -7.57 -14.37
CA VAL A 30 -1.35 -6.67 -14.51
C VAL A 30 -1.18 -6.32 -15.99
N SER A 31 -1.13 -5.02 -16.29
CA SER A 31 -0.95 -4.48 -17.64
C SER A 31 0.10 -3.36 -17.62
N GLY A 32 1.37 -3.74 -17.82
CA GLY A 32 2.49 -2.81 -17.68
C GLY A 32 2.50 -2.20 -16.27
N PRO A 33 2.52 -0.87 -16.12
CA PRO A 33 2.55 -0.22 -14.80
C PRO A 33 1.15 -0.10 -14.16
N VAL A 34 0.10 -0.59 -14.83
CA VAL A 34 -1.29 -0.55 -14.33
C VAL A 34 -1.69 -1.92 -13.80
N VAL A 35 -2.13 -1.96 -12.56
CA VAL A 35 -2.58 -3.19 -11.87
C VAL A 35 -4.07 -3.05 -11.54
N ILE A 36 -4.83 -4.13 -11.71
CA ILE A 36 -6.22 -4.21 -11.28
C ILE A 36 -6.28 -5.17 -10.10
N ALA A 37 -6.81 -4.70 -8.98
CA ALA A 37 -7.03 -5.50 -7.79
C ALA A 37 -8.52 -5.66 -7.51
N GLU A 38 -8.91 -6.79 -6.95
CA GLU A 38 -10.28 -7.10 -6.52
C GLU A 38 -10.33 -7.36 -5.01
N ASN A 39 -11.56 -7.42 -4.46
CA ASN A 39 -11.81 -7.41 -3.01
C ASN A 39 -11.25 -6.15 -2.32
N MET A 40 -11.30 -5.01 -3.01
CA MET A 40 -10.74 -3.73 -2.53
C MET A 40 -11.83 -2.78 -2.02
N THR A 41 -12.91 -3.34 -1.45
CA THR A 41 -14.04 -2.56 -0.94
C THR A 41 -13.58 -1.62 0.17
N GLY A 42 -14.02 -0.35 0.08
CA GLY A 42 -13.64 0.69 1.02
C GLY A 42 -12.39 1.47 0.63
N SER A 43 -11.70 1.11 -0.45
CA SER A 43 -10.60 1.91 -1.01
C SER A 43 -11.11 3.26 -1.49
N ALA A 44 -10.28 4.28 -1.37
CA ALA A 44 -10.57 5.64 -1.82
C ALA A 44 -9.77 6.00 -3.07
N MET A 45 -10.28 6.97 -3.83
CA MET A 45 -9.55 7.54 -4.96
C MET A 45 -8.32 8.31 -4.45
N TYR A 46 -7.19 8.22 -5.17
CA TYR A 46 -5.89 8.80 -4.78
C TYR A 46 -5.28 8.20 -3.50
N GLU A 47 -5.81 7.07 -3.04
CA GLU A 47 -5.27 6.34 -1.90
C GLU A 47 -3.97 5.64 -2.30
N LEU A 48 -2.98 5.67 -1.41
CA LEU A 48 -1.77 4.90 -1.56
C LEU A 48 -2.03 3.42 -1.22
N VAL A 49 -1.45 2.51 -1.99
CA VAL A 49 -1.57 1.06 -1.79
C VAL A 49 -0.20 0.40 -1.89
N ARG A 50 -0.07 -0.77 -1.26
CA ARG A 50 1.10 -1.65 -1.36
C ARG A 50 0.72 -2.86 -2.21
N VAL A 51 1.47 -3.09 -3.29
CA VAL A 51 1.13 -4.10 -4.30
C VAL A 51 2.15 -5.24 -4.27
N GLY A 52 1.62 -6.45 -4.11
CA GLY A 52 2.37 -7.70 -4.12
C GLY A 52 3.27 -7.92 -2.90
N ASN A 53 4.01 -9.03 -2.94
CA ASN A 53 4.87 -9.46 -1.84
C ASN A 53 6.08 -8.53 -1.63
N GLN A 54 6.40 -7.71 -2.62
CA GLN A 54 7.47 -6.71 -2.56
C GLN A 54 6.97 -5.34 -2.06
N GLU A 55 5.68 -5.22 -1.75
CA GLU A 55 5.06 -4.01 -1.21
C GLU A 55 5.31 -2.75 -2.07
N LEU A 56 5.26 -2.93 -3.39
CA LEU A 56 5.49 -1.86 -4.37
C LEU A 56 4.49 -0.72 -4.15
N VAL A 57 4.95 0.52 -4.25
CA VAL A 57 4.09 1.68 -4.06
C VAL A 57 3.20 1.90 -5.29
N GLY A 58 1.90 1.98 -5.05
CA GLY A 58 0.94 2.38 -6.06
C GLY A 58 -0.12 3.36 -5.54
N GLU A 59 -0.87 3.93 -6.48
CA GLU A 59 -1.96 4.86 -6.23
C GLU A 59 -3.24 4.39 -6.92
N VAL A 60 -4.38 4.47 -6.22
CA VAL A 60 -5.69 4.17 -6.80
C VAL A 60 -6.13 5.30 -7.74
N ILE A 61 -6.22 4.99 -9.03
CA ILE A 61 -6.60 5.93 -10.09
C ILE A 61 -8.01 5.69 -10.65
N ARG A 62 -8.66 4.58 -10.28
CA ARG A 62 -10.05 4.31 -10.65
C ARG A 62 -10.65 3.30 -9.68
N ILE A 63 -11.94 3.47 -9.39
CA ILE A 63 -12.75 2.52 -8.62
C ILE A 63 -13.92 2.08 -9.49
N SER A 64 -14.19 0.79 -9.53
CA SER A 64 -15.30 0.19 -10.28
C SER A 64 -15.89 -0.98 -9.49
N GLY A 65 -16.87 -0.71 -8.64
CA GLY A 65 -17.46 -1.71 -7.77
C GLY A 65 -16.46 -2.19 -6.70
N ASP A 66 -16.16 -3.48 -6.68
CA ASP A 66 -15.17 -4.10 -5.79
C ASP A 66 -13.74 -4.07 -6.34
N LYS A 67 -13.56 -3.62 -7.60
CA LYS A 67 -12.27 -3.55 -8.28
C LYS A 67 -11.72 -2.14 -8.25
N VAL A 68 -10.41 -2.06 -8.13
CA VAL A 68 -9.65 -0.82 -8.21
C VAL A 68 -8.56 -0.93 -9.25
N THR A 69 -8.36 0.14 -10.00
CA THR A 69 -7.22 0.30 -10.90
C THR A 69 -6.16 1.10 -10.18
N ILE A 70 -4.96 0.52 -10.12
CA ILE A 70 -3.81 1.03 -9.38
C ILE A 70 -2.73 1.38 -10.40
N GLN A 71 -2.19 2.58 -10.29
CA GLN A 71 -0.97 2.99 -10.98
C GLN A 71 0.21 2.69 -10.06
N VAL A 72 1.07 1.76 -10.45
CA VAL A 72 2.30 1.45 -9.72
C VAL A 72 3.39 2.42 -10.17
N TYR A 73 4.16 2.96 -9.22
CA TYR A 73 5.26 3.89 -9.51
C TYR A 73 6.58 3.17 -9.81
N GLU A 74 6.71 1.94 -9.32
CA GLU A 74 7.88 1.08 -9.47
C GLU A 74 7.70 0.05 -10.59
N GLU A 75 8.76 -0.69 -10.90
CA GLU A 75 8.72 -1.75 -11.90
C GLU A 75 7.82 -2.90 -11.44
N THR A 76 6.83 -3.26 -12.25
CA THR A 76 5.85 -4.32 -11.96
C THR A 76 6.33 -5.72 -12.37
N ALA A 77 7.61 -5.85 -12.75
CA ALA A 77 8.19 -7.13 -13.14
C ALA A 77 8.21 -8.09 -11.95
N GLY A 78 7.56 -9.24 -12.11
CA GLY A 78 7.45 -10.26 -11.06
C GLY A 78 6.14 -10.24 -10.28
N LEU A 79 5.26 -9.26 -10.50
CA LEU A 79 3.89 -9.33 -9.99
C LEU A 79 3.10 -10.41 -10.71
N THR A 80 2.32 -11.16 -9.95
CA THR A 80 1.47 -12.25 -10.45
C THR A 80 0.03 -12.09 -9.98
N VAL A 81 -0.90 -12.71 -10.72
CA VAL A 81 -2.31 -12.75 -10.33
C VAL A 81 -2.44 -13.56 -9.04
N GLY A 82 -3.18 -13.01 -8.07
CA GLY A 82 -3.34 -13.58 -6.74
C GLY A 82 -2.41 -13.00 -5.68
N ASP A 83 -1.43 -12.19 -6.06
CA ASP A 83 -0.59 -11.49 -5.09
C ASP A 83 -1.42 -10.51 -4.24
N PRO A 84 -1.04 -10.29 -2.96
CA PRO A 84 -1.79 -9.44 -2.05
C PRO A 84 -1.68 -7.96 -2.42
N VAL A 85 -2.73 -7.20 -2.14
CA VAL A 85 -2.74 -5.74 -2.25
C VAL A 85 -3.26 -5.16 -0.94
N LEU A 86 -2.45 -4.34 -0.28
CA LEU A 86 -2.80 -3.72 0.99
C LEU A 86 -3.17 -2.26 0.79
N ARG A 87 -4.35 -1.87 1.28
CA ARG A 87 -4.83 -0.47 1.35
C ARG A 87 -4.26 0.23 2.57
N THR A 88 -3.82 1.48 2.40
CA THR A 88 -3.27 2.29 3.50
C THR A 88 -4.31 3.20 4.14
N GLY A 89 -5.45 3.41 3.49
CA GLY A 89 -6.51 4.34 3.89
C GLY A 89 -6.10 5.82 3.87
N LYS A 90 -4.92 6.14 3.31
CA LYS A 90 -4.34 7.49 3.31
C LYS A 90 -3.96 7.90 1.89
N PRO A 91 -4.14 9.18 1.54
CA PRO A 91 -3.61 9.70 0.29
C PRO A 91 -2.08 9.78 0.35
N LEU A 92 -1.44 9.95 -0.81
CA LEU A 92 0.00 10.24 -0.87
C LEU A 92 0.31 11.49 -0.03
N SER A 93 1.17 11.30 0.98
CA SER A 93 1.60 12.35 1.89
C SER A 93 3.10 12.30 2.07
N VAL A 94 3.72 13.47 2.23
CA VAL A 94 5.15 13.61 2.54
C VAL A 94 5.31 14.37 3.84
N GLU A 95 6.27 13.98 4.67
CA GLU A 95 6.65 14.73 5.86
C GLU A 95 7.58 15.89 5.46
N LEU A 96 7.23 17.11 5.88
CA LEU A 96 8.02 18.30 5.62
C LEU A 96 8.69 18.77 6.92
N GLY A 97 9.99 19.05 6.87
CA GLY A 97 10.77 19.53 8.00
C GLY A 97 12.02 20.32 7.58
N PRO A 98 12.63 21.08 8.51
CA PRO A 98 13.86 21.82 8.24
C PRO A 98 15.00 20.84 7.94
N GLY A 99 15.39 20.72 6.67
CA GLY A 99 16.32 19.71 6.16
C GLY A 99 15.99 19.21 4.74
N LEU A 100 14.77 19.48 4.26
CA LEU A 100 14.41 19.40 2.84
C LEU A 100 14.77 20.72 2.16
N CYS A 101 16.04 20.90 1.81
CA CYS A 101 16.56 22.03 1.06
C CYS A 101 17.59 21.57 0.03
#